data_AF-A0A1H6QNI5-F1
#
_entry.id   AF-A0A1H6QNI5-F1
#
_cell.length_a   1.000
_cell.length_b   1.000
_cell.length_c   1.000
_cell.angle_alpha   90.00
_cell.angle_beta   90.00
_cell.angle_gamma   90.00
#
_symmetry.space_group_name_H-M   'P 1'
#
loop_
_entity.id
_entity.type
_entity.pdbx_description
1 polymer ?
#
loop_
_entity_poly.entity_id
_entity_poly.type
_entity_poly.pdbx_seq_one_letter_code
_entity_poly.pdbx_strand_id
1 'polypeptide(L)'
;MMPILYFTAVAAILFLALRMTCGACVMGANDGTGRAYLPIVPLGWALSLFLVLTYLVCIAFDLIFPGYAMYEVWSGLLPGFVWLTPVGFIIGLVESFLYGWYAALIFGGLYNAIAGRGAGA
;
A
#
# COMPACT_ATOMS: atom_id res chain seq x y z
N MET A 1 1.40 -1.73 -18.95
CA MET A 1 0.95 -3.14 -18.85
C MET A 1 1.96 -4.02 -18.11
N MET A 2 3.24 -4.07 -18.51
CA MET A 2 4.28 -4.87 -17.81
C MET A 2 4.58 -4.44 -16.35
N PRO A 3 4.63 -3.14 -15.98
CA PRO A 3 4.96 -2.75 -14.60
C PRO A 3 3.80 -2.99 -13.62
N ILE A 4 2.56 -2.77 -14.06
CA ILE A 4 1.34 -3.08 -13.29
C ILE A 4 1.28 -4.56 -12.95
N LEU A 5 1.47 -5.42 -13.96
CA LEU A 5 1.47 -6.87 -13.77
C LEU A 5 2.60 -7.33 -12.86
N TYR A 6 3.79 -6.71 -12.98
CA TYR A 6 4.91 -7.01 -12.10
C TYR A 6 4.61 -6.63 -10.65
N PHE A 7 4.15 -5.41 -10.40
CA PHE A 7 3.88 -4.92 -9.05
C PHE A 7 2.75 -5.71 -8.38
N THR A 8 1.66 -5.95 -9.10
CA THR A 8 0.53 -6.73 -8.61
C THR A 8 0.89 -8.20 -8.41
N ALA A 9 1.64 -8.82 -9.31
CA ALA A 9 2.10 -10.20 -9.16
C ALA A 9 3.08 -10.33 -7.99
N VAL A 10 4.05 -9.42 -7.83
CA VAL A 10 4.99 -9.46 -6.71
C VAL A 10 4.27 -9.25 -5.38
N ALA A 11 3.35 -8.29 -5.29
CA ALA A 11 2.53 -8.07 -4.11
C ALA A 11 1.68 -9.30 -3.76
N ALA A 12 1.01 -9.89 -4.75
CA ALA A 12 0.18 -11.08 -4.57
C ALA A 12 1.01 -12.30 -4.17
N ILE A 13 2.15 -12.54 -4.82
CA ILE A 13 3.07 -13.64 -4.53
C ILE A 13 3.65 -13.48 -3.13
N LEU A 14 4.12 -12.28 -2.76
CA LEU A 14 4.66 -12.03 -1.43
C LEU A 14 3.59 -12.20 -0.36
N PHE A 15 2.38 -11.65 -0.56
CA PHE A 15 1.27 -11.82 0.37
C PHE A 15 0.87 -13.29 0.52
N LEU A 16 0.77 -14.04 -0.59
CA LEU A 16 0.49 -15.48 -0.57
C LEU A 16 1.60 -16.25 0.15
N ALA A 17 2.87 -15.95 -0.13
CA ALA A 17 4.01 -16.58 0.54
C ALA A 17 3.99 -16.29 2.06
N LEU A 18 3.79 -15.03 2.46
CA LEU A 18 3.65 -14.61 3.85
C LEU A 18 2.48 -15.31 4.55
N ARG A 19 1.33 -15.41 3.88
CA ARG A 19 0.15 -16.09 4.41
C ARG A 19 0.35 -17.61 4.55
N MET A 20 1.04 -18.24 3.61
CA MET A 20 1.28 -19.69 3.59
C MET A 20 2.32 -20.11 4.65
N THR A 21 3.22 -19.22 5.07
CA THR A 21 4.24 -19.51 6.10
C THR A 21 3.70 -19.42 7.53
N CYS A 22 3.09 -18.29 7.94
CA CYS A 22 2.38 -18.17 9.22
C CYS A 22 1.27 -17.10 9.16
N GLY A 23 0.12 -17.44 8.57
CA GLY A 23 -1.01 -16.52 8.42
C GLY A 23 -1.51 -15.89 9.73
N ALA A 24 -1.45 -16.62 10.85
CA ALA A 24 -1.82 -16.11 12.18
C ALA A 24 -0.81 -15.07 12.72
N CYS A 25 0.48 -15.26 12.47
CA CYS A 25 1.52 -14.30 12.84
C CYS A 25 1.40 -13.02 12.00
N VAL A 26 1.19 -13.15 10.68
CA VAL A 26 1.10 -12.03 9.73
C VAL A 26 -0.11 -11.15 10.02
N MET A 27 -1.27 -11.76 10.28
CA MET A 27 -2.51 -11.01 10.55
C MET A 27 -2.60 -10.43 11.96
N GLY A 28 -1.63 -10.73 12.84
CA GLY A 28 -1.59 -10.27 14.22
C GLY A 28 -2.64 -11.00 15.08
N ALA A 29 -2.41 -12.28 15.35
CA ALA A 29 -3.22 -13.01 16.32
C ALA A 29 -3.10 -12.36 17.71
N ASN A 30 -4.24 -12.00 18.28
CA ASN A 30 -4.35 -11.37 19.59
C ASN A 30 -4.22 -12.46 20.67
N ASP A 31 -3.00 -12.77 21.07
CA ASP A 31 -2.69 -13.86 22.01
C ASP A 31 -2.85 -13.46 23.50
N GLY A 32 -3.37 -12.25 23.77
CA GLY A 32 -3.57 -11.74 25.12
C GLY A 32 -2.28 -11.39 25.87
N THR A 33 -1.11 -11.44 25.21
CA THR A 33 0.20 -11.23 25.85
C THR A 33 0.58 -9.76 26.05
N GLY A 34 -0.29 -8.81 25.70
CA GLY A 34 -0.04 -7.37 25.84
C GLY A 34 1.03 -6.82 24.87
N ARG A 35 1.38 -7.56 23.81
CA ARG A 35 2.35 -7.13 22.79
C ARG A 35 1.70 -6.20 21.76
N ALA A 36 2.48 -5.24 21.27
CA ALA A 36 2.07 -4.37 20.16
C ALA A 36 2.06 -5.16 18.84
N TYR A 37 0.87 -5.45 18.32
CA TYR A 37 0.66 -5.99 16.97
C TYR A 37 -0.06 -4.95 16.11
N LEU A 38 0.25 -4.93 14.81
CA LEU A 38 -0.43 -4.08 13.86
C LEU A 38 -1.65 -4.82 13.29
N PRO A 39 -2.89 -4.32 13.49
CA PRO A 39 -4.07 -4.90 12.89
C PRO A 39 -4.08 -4.60 11.38
N ILE A 40 -3.70 -5.61 10.57
CA ILE A 40 -3.42 -5.44 9.13
C ILE A 40 -4.62 -4.93 8.34
N VAL A 41 -5.83 -5.39 8.65
CA VAL A 41 -7.03 -4.98 7.90
C VAL A 41 -7.37 -3.51 8.14
N PRO A 42 -7.52 -3.02 9.39
CA PRO A 42 -7.64 -1.59 9.66
C PRO A 42 -6.48 -0.76 9.10
N LEU A 43 -5.24 -1.26 9.20
CA LEU A 43 -4.05 -0.59 8.65
C LEU A 43 -4.13 -0.44 7.13
N GLY A 44 -4.52 -1.49 6.41
CA GLY A 44 -4.71 -1.48 4.96
C GLY A 44 -5.73 -0.44 4.52
N TRP A 45 -6.90 -0.41 5.15
CA TRP A 45 -7.92 0.60 4.86
C TRP A 45 -7.43 2.02 5.16
N ALA A 46 -6.81 2.24 6.33
CA ALA A 46 -6.32 3.56 6.72
C ALA A 46 -5.25 4.09 5.74
N LEU A 47 -4.24 3.26 5.41
CA LEU A 47 -3.19 3.64 4.46
C LEU A 47 -3.74 3.88 3.05
N SER A 48 -4.68 3.04 2.60
CA SER A 48 -5.26 3.17 1.26
C SER A 48 -6.09 4.45 1.14
N LEU A 49 -6.93 4.75 2.12
CA LEU A 49 -7.73 5.99 2.15
C LEU A 49 -6.85 7.22 2.29
N PHE A 50 -5.81 7.16 3.13
CA PHE A 50 -4.82 8.23 3.25
C PHE A 50 -4.17 8.53 1.90
N LEU A 51 -3.64 7.52 1.21
CA LEU A 51 -2.98 7.72 -0.09
C LEU A 51 -3.95 8.21 -1.17
N VAL A 52 -5.18 7.70 -1.22
CA VAL A 52 -6.22 8.20 -2.13
C VAL A 52 -6.51 9.68 -1.88
N LEU A 53 -6.67 10.09 -0.62
CA LEU A 53 -6.91 11.49 -0.27
C LEU A 53 -5.69 12.37 -0.61
N THR A 54 -4.47 11.91 -0.30
CA THR A 54 -3.25 12.62 -0.66
C THR A 54 -3.13 12.78 -2.18
N TYR A 55 -3.40 11.74 -2.96
CA TYR A 55 -3.44 11.82 -4.41
C TYR A 55 -4.41 12.89 -4.91
N LEU A 56 -5.65 12.93 -4.40
CA LEU A 56 -6.64 13.95 -4.76
C LEU A 56 -6.16 15.37 -4.42
N VAL A 57 -5.56 15.56 -3.25
CA VAL A 57 -4.98 16.84 -2.83
C VAL A 57 -3.83 17.24 -3.76
N CYS A 58 -2.96 16.30 -4.14
CA CYS A 58 -1.86 16.56 -5.08
C CYS A 58 -2.39 16.95 -6.47
N ILE A 59 -3.38 16.25 -7.02
CA ILE A 59 -4.02 16.65 -8.28
C ILE A 59 -4.56 18.08 -8.18
N ALA A 60 -5.30 18.40 -7.12
CA ALA A 60 -5.86 19.73 -6.95
C ALA A 60 -4.77 20.80 -6.82
N PHE A 61 -3.69 20.52 -6.09
CA PHE A 61 -2.55 21.42 -5.94
C PHE A 61 -1.87 21.71 -7.28
N ASP A 62 -1.56 20.68 -8.06
CA ASP A 62 -0.91 20.81 -9.36
C ASP A 62 -1.77 21.59 -10.38
N LEU A 63 -3.09 21.53 -10.25
CA LEU A 63 -4.03 22.34 -11.05
C LEU A 63 -4.05 23.82 -10.64
N ILE A 64 -3.96 24.12 -9.34
CA ILE A 64 -3.96 25.49 -8.81
C ILE A 64 -2.59 26.16 -9.05
N PHE A 65 -1.51 25.39 -8.92
CA PHE A 65 -0.13 25.87 -8.98
C PHE A 65 0.69 25.12 -10.04
N PRO A 66 0.38 25.27 -11.35
CA PRO A 66 1.02 24.48 -12.41
C PRO A 66 2.53 24.68 -12.53
N GLY A 67 3.07 25.82 -12.07
CA GLY A 67 4.52 26.08 -12.03
C GLY A 67 5.28 25.26 -10.96
N TYR A 68 4.56 24.58 -10.07
CA TYR A 68 5.10 23.71 -9.02
C TYR A 68 4.54 22.29 -9.11
N ALA A 69 4.05 21.89 -10.30
CA ALA A 69 3.37 20.63 -10.48
C ALA A 69 4.27 19.44 -10.10
N MET A 70 3.77 18.60 -9.19
CA MET A 70 4.52 17.49 -8.60
C MET A 70 4.28 16.17 -9.34
N TYR A 71 3.30 16.11 -10.25
CA TYR A 71 2.93 14.88 -10.95
C TYR A 71 4.06 14.20 -11.71
N GLU A 72 5.03 14.98 -12.21
CA GLU A 72 6.17 14.43 -12.91
C GLU A 72 6.99 13.49 -12.01
N VAL A 73 7.09 13.79 -10.71
CA VAL A 73 7.87 13.01 -9.74
C VAL A 73 7.25 11.64 -9.48
N TRP A 74 5.93 11.58 -9.32
CA TRP A 74 5.24 10.33 -8.96
C TRP A 74 4.63 9.59 -10.15
N SER A 75 4.56 10.22 -11.34
CA SER A 75 4.03 9.59 -12.56
C SER A 75 4.74 8.27 -12.91
N GLY A 76 6.04 8.16 -12.63
CA GLY A 76 6.81 6.93 -12.82
C GLY A 76 6.41 5.79 -11.88
N LEU A 77 5.80 6.09 -10.73
CA LEU A 77 5.28 5.10 -9.79
C LEU A 77 3.85 4.65 -10.13
N LEU A 78 3.14 5.36 -11.01
CA LEU A 78 1.77 5.04 -11.39
C LEU A 78 1.73 4.54 -12.83
N PRO A 79 2.04 3.26 -13.08
CA PRO A 79 2.18 2.77 -14.43
C PRO A 79 0.87 2.85 -15.23
N GLY A 80 0.92 3.55 -16.37
CA GLY A 80 -0.27 3.81 -17.18
C GLY A 80 -1.02 5.08 -16.78
N PHE A 81 -0.57 5.78 -15.73
CA PHE A 81 -1.02 7.12 -15.44
C PHE A 81 -0.65 8.08 -16.57
N VAL A 82 -1.63 8.87 -17.01
CA VAL A 82 -1.44 9.96 -17.97
C VAL A 82 -2.10 11.20 -17.39
N TRP A 83 -1.30 12.25 -17.22
CA TRP A 83 -1.72 13.52 -16.63
C TRP A 83 -2.97 14.08 -17.33
N LEU A 84 -3.92 14.58 -16.52
CA LEU A 84 -5.15 15.24 -17.00
C LEU A 84 -6.07 14.42 -17.92
N THR A 85 -5.93 13.09 -17.94
CA THR A 85 -6.88 12.20 -18.65
C THR A 85 -7.87 11.55 -17.68
N PRO A 86 -9.15 11.35 -18.06
CA PRO A 86 -10.11 10.65 -17.20
C PRO A 86 -9.64 9.24 -16.81
N VAL A 87 -9.04 8.52 -17.76
CA VAL A 87 -8.50 7.17 -17.53
C VAL A 87 -7.30 7.21 -16.59
N GLY A 88 -6.34 8.11 -16.84
CA GLY A 88 -5.18 8.28 -15.98
C GLY A 88 -5.57 8.67 -14.55
N PHE A 89 -6.59 9.52 -14.40
CA PHE A 89 -7.10 9.90 -13.08
C PHE A 89 -7.62 8.69 -12.28
N ILE A 90 -8.41 7.83 -12.92
CA ILE A 90 -8.94 6.59 -12.30
C ILE A 90 -7.81 5.61 -12.00
N ILE A 91 -6.83 5.47 -12.90
CA ILE A 91 -5.64 4.63 -12.65
C ILE A 91 -4.91 5.12 -11.40
N GLY A 92 -4.63 6.43 -11.29
CA GLY A 92 -3.96 7.00 -10.13
C GLY A 92 -4.70 6.75 -8.82
N LEU A 93 -6.05 6.83 -8.83
CA LEU A 93 -6.88 6.49 -7.67
C LEU A 93 -6.76 5.02 -7.27
N VAL A 94 -6.94 4.11 -8.23
CA VAL A 94 -6.91 2.66 -7.98
C VAL A 94 -5.52 2.24 -7.52
N GLU A 95 -4.47 2.70 -8.17
CA GLU A 95 -3.10 2.35 -7.81
C GLU A 95 -2.70 2.91 -6.44
N SER A 96 -3.05 4.16 -6.12
CA SER A 96 -2.83 4.73 -4.78
C SER A 96 -3.51 3.92 -3.68
N PHE A 97 -4.74 3.46 -3.94
CA PHE A 97 -5.45 2.56 -3.03
C PHE A 97 -4.70 1.22 -2.87
N LEU A 98 -4.28 0.60 -3.97
CA LEU A 98 -3.55 -0.66 -3.94
C LEU A 98 -2.19 -0.54 -3.26
N TYR A 99 -1.50 0.60 -3.39
CA TYR A 99 -0.24 0.88 -2.70
C TYR A 99 -0.42 0.92 -1.17
N GLY A 100 -1.57 1.39 -0.68
CA GLY A 100 -1.87 1.37 0.76
C GLY A 100 -2.00 -0.04 1.31
N TRP A 101 -2.73 -0.91 0.60
CA TRP A 101 -2.81 -2.33 0.93
C TRP A 101 -1.47 -3.03 0.79
N TYR A 102 -0.71 -2.76 -0.27
CA TYR A 102 0.63 -3.28 -0.45
C TYR A 102 1.53 -2.97 0.76
N ALA A 103 1.54 -1.71 1.22
CA ALA A 103 2.30 -1.31 2.40
C ALA A 103 1.82 -2.05 3.66
N ALA A 104 0.51 -2.11 3.91
CA ALA A 104 -0.02 -2.81 5.08
C ALA A 104 0.35 -4.30 5.11
N LEU A 105 0.24 -4.98 3.98
CA LEU A 105 0.50 -6.41 3.89
C LEU A 105 1.99 -6.74 4.03
N ILE A 106 2.86 -6.00 3.34
CA ILE A 106 4.30 -6.25 3.36
C ILE A 106 4.92 -5.72 4.64
N PHE A 107 4.79 -4.42 4.91
CA PHE A 107 5.41 -3.80 6.08
C PHE A 107 4.75 -4.27 7.38
N GLY A 108 3.41 -4.22 7.45
CA GLY A 108 2.68 -4.65 8.65
C GLY A 108 2.86 -6.14 8.92
N GLY A 109 2.80 -6.98 7.87
CA GLY A 109 3.05 -8.41 7.98
C GLY A 109 4.47 -8.73 8.46
N LEU A 110 5.48 -8.05 7.90
CA LEU A 110 6.88 -8.20 8.32
C LEU A 110 7.10 -7.74 9.76
N TYR A 111 6.51 -6.60 10.15
CA TYR A 111 6.57 -6.09 11.52
C TYR A 111 6.01 -7.12 12.51
N ASN A 112 4.81 -7.64 12.24
CA ASN A 112 4.19 -8.65 13.09
C ASN A 112 5.02 -9.94 13.16
N ALA A 113 5.59 -10.37 12.02
CA ALA A 113 6.45 -11.56 11.98
C ALA A 113 7.73 -11.38 12.82
N ILE A 114 8.39 -10.21 12.75
CA ILE A 114 9.60 -9.92 13.54
C ILE A 114 9.25 -9.79 15.02
N ALA A 115 8.19 -9.05 15.35
CA ALA A 115 7.72 -8.86 16.72
C ALA A 115 7.31 -10.20 17.38
N GLY A 116 6.71 -11.11 16.61
CA GLY A 116 6.32 -12.43 17.10
C GLY A 116 7.51 -13.38 17.38
N ARG A 117 8.68 -13.19 16.74
CA ARG A 117 9.85 -14.06 16.94
C ARG A 117 10.50 -13.89 18.32
N GLY A 118 10.31 -12.77 19.00
CA GLY A 118 10.76 -12.58 20.38
C GLY A 118 9.98 -13.40 21.41
N ALA A 119 8.95 -14.15 21.00
CA ALA A 119 8.13 -14.98 21.89
C ALA A 119 8.56 -16.46 21.97
N GLY A 120 9.53 -16.89 21.15
CA GLY A 120 9.99 -18.28 21.06
C GLY A 120 11.42 -18.52 21.56
N ALA A 121 12.03 -17.55 22.24
CA ALA A 121 13.33 -17.62 22.90
C ALA A 121 13.14 -17.28 24.39
#